data_AF-X1BVB1-F1
#
_entry.id   AF-X1BVB1-F1
#
_cell.length_a   1.000
_cell.length_b   1.000
_cell.length_c   1.000
_cell.angle_alpha   90.00
_cell.angle_beta   90.00
_cell.angle_gamma   90.00
#
_symmetry.space_group_name_H-M   'P 1'
#
loop_
_entity.id
_entity.type
_entity.pdbx_description
1 polymer ?
#
loop_
_entity_poly.entity_id
_entity_poly.type
_entity_poly.pdbx_seq_one_letter_code
_entity_poly.pdbx_strand_id
1 'polypeptide(L)'
;MPLPDKTVTIAEVAKSAKYATATFGKWGMGFFDSTGSPANQGVDHFFGYNCQRHAHSYFPTYLYDDAQPFVLPGNDGLTVGKTYAQELIQNDMIKWVREHADQPFMMFYAITLPHGRHEIDDYGIYRDKPWTDMQKAYAAQVTRVDS
;
A
#
# COMPACT_ATOMS: atom_id res chain seq x y z
N MET A 1 -16.54 6.40 -7.11
CA MET A 1 -16.79 5.94 -8.48
C MET A 1 -15.52 5.30 -9.00
N PRO A 2 -15.58 4.19 -9.75
CA PRO A 2 -14.39 3.56 -10.31
C PRO A 2 -13.80 4.41 -11.45
N LEU A 3 -12.53 4.15 -11.79
CA LEU A 3 -11.90 4.74 -12.96
C LEU A 3 -12.69 4.33 -14.22
N PRO A 4 -13.07 5.27 -15.09
CA PRO A 4 -13.76 4.94 -16.33
C PRO A 4 -12.84 4.15 -17.26
N ASP A 5 -13.38 3.10 -17.87
CA ASP A 5 -12.68 2.18 -18.79
C ASP A 5 -11.96 2.88 -19.96
N LYS A 6 -12.47 4.04 -20.41
CA LYS A 6 -11.86 4.80 -21.50
C LYS A 6 -10.61 5.61 -21.08
N THR A 7 -10.28 5.62 -19.80
CA THR A 7 -9.15 6.38 -19.27
C THR A 7 -7.90 5.53 -19.37
N VAL A 8 -7.00 5.88 -20.27
CA VAL A 8 -5.72 5.17 -20.39
C VAL A 8 -4.80 5.55 -19.24
N THR A 9 -4.33 4.55 -18.51
CA THR A 9 -3.38 4.69 -17.40
C THR A 9 -1.94 4.51 -17.87
N ILE A 10 -0.99 5.03 -17.09
CA ILE A 10 0.44 4.84 -17.37
C ILE A 10 0.85 3.36 -17.29
N ALA A 11 0.17 2.56 -16.46
CA ALA A 11 0.43 1.13 -16.34
C ALA A 11 0.01 0.39 -17.63
N GLU A 12 -1.14 0.72 -18.23
CA GLU A 12 -1.53 0.17 -19.53
C GLU A 12 -0.53 0.53 -20.64
N VAL A 13 -0.04 1.79 -20.65
CA VAL A 13 0.99 2.21 -21.60
C VAL A 13 2.28 1.42 -21.40
N ALA A 14 2.77 1.28 -20.16
CA ALA A 14 3.97 0.53 -19.85
C ALA A 14 3.83 -0.96 -20.23
N LYS A 15 2.69 -1.58 -19.89
CA LYS A 15 2.37 -2.96 -20.25
C LYS A 15 2.33 -3.16 -21.76
N SER A 16 1.79 -2.21 -22.52
CA SER A 16 1.81 -2.25 -23.99
C SER A 16 3.24 -2.26 -24.56
N ALA A 17 4.17 -1.60 -23.86
CA ALA A 17 5.61 -1.57 -24.16
C ALA A 17 6.40 -2.74 -23.55
N LYS A 18 5.71 -3.78 -23.05
CA LYS A 18 6.30 -5.01 -22.46
C LYS A 18 7.03 -4.82 -21.13
N TYR A 19 6.71 -3.76 -20.38
CA TYR A 19 7.14 -3.61 -19.00
C TYR A 19 6.28 -4.50 -18.10
N ALA A 20 6.88 -5.11 -17.09
CA ALA A 20 6.11 -5.66 -15.97
C ALA A 20 5.52 -4.51 -15.15
N THR A 21 4.31 -4.67 -14.63
CA THR A 21 3.64 -3.59 -13.89
C THR A 21 3.18 -4.01 -12.50
N ALA A 22 3.47 -3.20 -11.50
CA ALA A 22 2.98 -3.45 -10.14
C ALA A 22 2.53 -2.19 -9.42
N THR A 23 1.57 -2.36 -8.51
CA THR A 23 1.12 -1.31 -7.61
C THR A 23 1.13 -1.80 -6.17
N PHE A 24 1.76 -1.06 -5.29
CA PHE A 24 1.87 -1.39 -3.87
C PHE A 24 1.26 -0.28 -3.03
N GLY A 25 0.55 -0.64 -1.96
CA GLY A 25 -0.09 0.33 -1.07
C GLY A 25 -1.53 0.62 -1.48
N LYS A 26 -1.87 1.89 -1.67
CA LYS A 26 -3.27 2.32 -1.84
C LYS A 26 -3.67 2.45 -3.30
N TRP A 27 -4.78 1.80 -3.66
CA TRP A 27 -5.39 1.95 -4.97
C TRP A 27 -6.54 2.96 -4.95
N GLY A 28 -7.72 2.55 -4.47
CA GLY A 28 -8.85 3.43 -4.26
C GLY A 28 -9.50 4.00 -5.52
N MET A 29 -9.23 3.41 -6.70
CA MET A 29 -9.80 3.80 -7.99
C MET A 29 -10.82 2.81 -8.54
N GLY A 30 -11.27 1.84 -7.73
CA GLY A 30 -12.30 0.86 -8.11
C GLY A 30 -12.11 -0.46 -7.38
N PHE A 31 -13.22 -1.13 -7.08
CA PHE A 31 -13.19 -2.49 -6.53
C PHE A 31 -12.84 -3.52 -7.62
N PHE A 32 -12.48 -4.74 -7.22
CA PHE A 32 -12.00 -5.78 -8.12
C PHE A 32 -13.03 -6.24 -9.17
N ASP A 33 -14.31 -6.06 -8.88
CA ASP A 33 -15.45 -6.34 -9.78
C ASP A 33 -15.83 -5.14 -10.68
N SER A 34 -15.02 -4.08 -10.71
CA SER A 34 -15.28 -2.87 -11.49
C SER A 34 -14.25 -2.61 -12.58
N THR A 35 -14.56 -1.69 -13.50
CA THR A 35 -13.63 -1.22 -14.54
C THR A 35 -12.34 -0.67 -13.93
N GLY A 36 -12.43 -0.07 -12.74
CA GLY A 36 -11.29 0.49 -12.04
C GLY A 36 -10.51 -0.53 -11.19
N SER A 37 -10.66 -1.84 -11.38
CA SER A 37 -9.79 -2.81 -10.71
C SER A 37 -8.33 -2.64 -11.17
N PRO A 38 -7.32 -2.87 -10.33
CA PRO A 38 -5.91 -2.77 -10.74
C PRO A 38 -5.60 -3.59 -12.00
N ALA A 39 -6.08 -4.83 -12.05
CA ALA A 39 -5.86 -5.74 -13.19
C ALA A 39 -6.44 -5.21 -14.51
N ASN A 40 -7.61 -4.55 -14.44
CA ASN A 40 -8.24 -3.91 -15.60
C ASN A 40 -7.56 -2.59 -16.00
N GLN A 41 -6.66 -2.08 -15.16
CA GLN A 41 -5.92 -0.82 -15.35
C GLN A 41 -4.43 -1.07 -15.58
N GLY A 42 -4.12 -2.21 -16.21
CA GLY A 42 -2.78 -2.52 -16.68
C GLY A 42 -1.79 -2.92 -15.59
N VAL A 43 -2.23 -3.24 -14.37
CA VAL A 43 -1.38 -3.71 -13.27
C VAL A 43 -1.31 -5.24 -13.27
N ASP A 44 -0.11 -5.82 -13.34
CA ASP A 44 0.11 -7.27 -13.27
C ASP A 44 0.09 -7.81 -11.83
N HIS A 45 0.62 -7.02 -10.88
CA HIS A 45 0.66 -7.37 -9.46
C HIS A 45 0.18 -6.21 -8.56
N PHE A 46 -0.76 -6.48 -7.67
CA PHE A 46 -1.23 -5.52 -6.67
C PHE A 46 -1.10 -6.05 -5.25
N PHE A 47 -0.46 -5.30 -4.36
CA PHE A 47 -0.49 -5.63 -2.93
C PHE A 47 -0.77 -4.41 -2.05
N GLY A 48 -1.89 -4.45 -1.32
CA GLY A 48 -2.22 -3.43 -0.34
C GLY A 48 -3.72 -3.13 -0.18
N TYR A 49 -4.06 -1.85 -0.06
CA TYR A 49 -5.40 -1.35 0.22
C TYR A 49 -6.16 -1.04 -1.06
N ASN A 50 -7.16 -1.85 -1.41
CA ASN A 50 -8.04 -1.51 -2.53
C ASN A 50 -8.98 -0.33 -2.17
N CYS A 51 -9.51 -0.29 -0.94
CA CYS A 51 -10.49 0.71 -0.51
C CYS A 51 -9.86 1.91 0.21
N GLN A 52 -10.21 3.13 -0.21
CA GLN A 52 -9.77 4.40 0.40
C GLN A 52 -10.07 4.49 1.90
N ARG A 53 -11.24 3.98 2.33
CA ARG A 53 -11.67 4.03 3.74
C ARG A 53 -10.85 3.08 4.60
N HIS A 54 -10.60 1.88 4.08
CA HIS A 54 -9.79 0.85 4.74
C HIS A 54 -8.34 1.30 4.95
N ALA A 55 -7.81 2.10 4.03
CA ALA A 55 -6.45 2.65 4.07
C ALA A 55 -6.17 3.68 5.18
N HIS A 56 -7.13 4.01 6.05
CA HIS A 56 -6.91 4.94 7.17
C HIS A 56 -6.27 4.30 8.40
N SER A 57 -6.33 2.96 8.52
CA SER A 57 -5.66 2.22 9.59
C SER A 57 -4.40 1.56 9.06
N TYR A 58 -3.33 1.63 9.86
CA TYR A 58 -2.08 0.92 9.61
C TYR A 58 -2.10 -0.50 10.20
N PHE A 59 -3.16 -0.84 10.93
CA PHE A 59 -3.45 -2.17 11.46
C PHE A 59 -4.80 -2.68 10.94
N PRO A 60 -5.00 -2.77 9.61
CA PRO A 60 -6.26 -3.23 9.04
C PRO A 60 -6.47 -4.73 9.30
N THR A 61 -7.71 -5.20 9.22
CA THR A 61 -8.05 -6.63 9.33
C THR A 61 -7.55 -7.48 8.15
N TYR A 62 -7.27 -6.86 7.00
CA TYR A 62 -6.74 -7.52 5.81
C TYR A 62 -6.06 -6.52 4.87
N LEU A 63 -5.24 -7.02 3.95
CA LEU A 63 -4.85 -6.38 2.70
C LEU A 63 -5.40 -7.18 1.53
N TYR A 64 -5.05 -6.80 0.31
CA TYR A 64 -5.27 -7.62 -0.87
C TYR A 64 -3.93 -7.99 -1.49
N ASP A 65 -3.83 -9.24 -1.91
CA ASP A 65 -2.81 -9.78 -2.80
C ASP A 65 -3.53 -10.12 -4.11
N ASP A 66 -3.29 -9.29 -5.12
CA ASP A 66 -4.13 -9.12 -6.29
C ASP A 66 -5.61 -8.98 -5.90
N ALA A 67 -6.48 -9.86 -6.41
CA ALA A 67 -7.90 -9.86 -6.10
C ALA A 67 -8.27 -10.69 -4.85
N GLN A 68 -7.27 -11.25 -4.15
CA GLN A 68 -7.49 -12.13 -3.00
C GLN A 68 -7.27 -11.40 -1.67
N PRO A 69 -8.19 -11.50 -0.71
CA PRO A 69 -7.97 -10.95 0.62
C PRO A 69 -6.81 -11.65 1.35
N PHE A 70 -5.85 -10.88 1.82
CA PHE A 70 -4.78 -11.30 2.70
C PHE A 70 -5.11 -10.92 4.15
N VAL A 71 -5.67 -11.86 4.92
CA VAL A 71 -6.13 -11.60 6.30
C VAL A 71 -4.95 -11.33 7.24
N LEU A 72 -5.12 -10.39 8.17
CA LEU A 72 -4.14 -10.03 9.18
C LEU A 72 -4.65 -10.39 10.59
N PRO A 73 -4.40 -11.62 11.08
CA PRO A 73 -4.83 -12.03 12.42
C PRO A 73 -4.19 -11.18 13.52
N GLY A 74 -5.01 -10.72 14.47
CA GLY A 74 -4.58 -9.85 15.56
C GLY A 74 -4.69 -8.35 15.25
N ASN A 75 -5.21 -7.99 14.08
CA ASN A 75 -5.62 -6.64 13.76
C ASN A 75 -7.15 -6.54 13.74
N ASP A 76 -7.69 -5.45 14.28
CA ASP A 76 -9.14 -5.16 14.30
C ASP A 76 -9.52 -3.98 13.39
N GLY A 77 -8.54 -3.26 12.81
CA GLY A 77 -8.76 -2.06 12.00
C GLY A 77 -9.17 -0.81 12.79
N LEU A 78 -9.14 -0.87 14.12
CA LEU A 78 -9.61 0.16 15.04
C LEU A 78 -8.52 0.62 16.01
N THR A 79 -7.65 -0.29 16.42
CA THR A 79 -6.59 -0.05 17.40
C THR A 79 -5.22 -0.50 16.88
N VAL A 80 -4.16 -0.14 17.59
CA VAL A 80 -2.81 -0.67 17.32
C VAL A 80 -2.84 -2.18 17.55
N GLY A 81 -2.69 -2.92 16.45
CA GLY A 81 -2.76 -4.38 16.42
C GLY A 81 -1.40 -5.04 16.37
N LYS A 82 -1.40 -6.30 15.94
CA LYS A 82 -0.18 -7.14 15.88
C LYS A 82 0.70 -6.85 14.68
N THR A 83 0.10 -6.54 13.53
CA THR A 83 0.83 -6.50 12.25
C THR A 83 0.70 -5.13 11.61
N TYR A 84 1.85 -4.47 11.41
CA TYR A 84 1.91 -3.18 10.73
C TYR A 84 1.86 -3.38 9.21
N ALA A 85 0.75 -2.98 8.58
CA ALA A 85 0.50 -3.28 7.17
C ALA A 85 1.55 -2.69 6.21
N GLN A 86 2.17 -1.55 6.55
CA GLN A 86 3.17 -0.92 5.69
C GLN A 86 4.42 -1.78 5.53
N GLU A 87 4.79 -2.53 6.57
CA GLU A 87 5.93 -3.44 6.52
C GLU A 87 5.69 -4.57 5.52
N LEU A 88 4.47 -5.15 5.52
CA LEU A 88 4.11 -6.18 4.55
C LEU A 88 4.13 -5.63 3.12
N ILE A 89 3.58 -4.43 2.92
CA ILE A 89 3.54 -3.78 1.60
C ILE A 89 4.96 -3.48 1.10
N GLN A 90 5.84 -2.97 1.96
CA GLN A 90 7.24 -2.70 1.61
C GLN A 90 8.00 -4.00 1.32
N ASN A 91 7.81 -5.04 2.12
CA ASN A 91 8.48 -6.33 1.92
C ASN A 91 8.05 -7.00 0.60
N ASP A 92 6.77 -6.97 0.27
CA ASP A 92 6.28 -7.51 -0.99
C ASP A 92 6.78 -6.71 -2.19
N MET A 93 6.80 -5.38 -2.08
CA MET A 93 7.42 -4.50 -3.08
C MET A 93 8.89 -4.84 -3.31
N ILE A 94 9.69 -4.96 -2.25
CA ILE A 94 11.11 -5.29 -2.35
C ILE A 94 11.30 -6.67 -3.00
N LYS A 95 10.48 -7.65 -2.60
CA LYS A 95 10.50 -9.00 -3.18
C LYS A 95 10.22 -8.93 -4.68
N TRP A 96 9.14 -8.27 -5.09
CA TRP A 96 8.73 -8.16 -6.49
C TRP A 96 9.79 -7.46 -7.34
N VAL A 97 10.36 -6.35 -6.86
CA VAL A 97 11.44 -5.63 -7.55
C VAL A 97 12.66 -6.54 -7.75
N ARG A 98 13.03 -7.35 -6.76
CA ARG A 98 14.13 -8.31 -6.88
C ARG A 98 13.84 -9.41 -7.89
N GLU A 99 12.61 -9.92 -7.94
CA GLU A 99 12.18 -10.95 -8.89
C GLU A 99 12.10 -10.42 -10.34
N HIS A 100 11.93 -9.11 -10.51
CA HIS A 100 11.79 -8.45 -11.83
C HIS A 100 13.03 -7.63 -12.22
N ALA A 101 14.15 -7.78 -11.51
CA ALA A 101 15.34 -6.93 -11.67
C ALA A 101 16.00 -7.04 -13.07
N ASP A 102 15.81 -8.16 -13.76
CA ASP A 102 16.40 -8.42 -15.09
C ASP A 102 15.53 -7.96 -16.27
N GLN A 103 14.39 -7.30 -16.01
CA GLN A 103 13.49 -6.78 -17.04
C GLN A 103 12.99 -5.36 -16.74
N PRO A 104 12.63 -4.56 -17.75
CA PRO A 104 12.04 -3.25 -17.52
C PRO A 104 10.70 -3.39 -16.78
N PHE A 105 10.49 -2.54 -15.77
CA PHE A 105 9.27 -2.54 -15.00
C PHE A 105 8.75 -1.12 -14.72
N MET A 106 7.43 -0.99 -14.55
CA MET A 106 6.78 0.19 -14.02
C MET A 106 6.17 -0.18 -12.67
N MET A 107 6.56 0.56 -11.64
CA MET A 107 6.07 0.36 -10.29
C MET A 107 5.39 1.64 -9.81
N PHE A 108 4.16 1.51 -9.32
CA PHE A 108 3.49 2.57 -8.58
C PHE A 108 3.46 2.24 -7.09
N TYR A 109 4.36 2.85 -6.33
CA TYR A 109 4.39 2.69 -4.87
C TYR A 109 3.54 3.78 -4.19
N ALA A 110 2.26 3.47 -3.99
CA ALA A 110 1.27 4.37 -3.40
C ALA A 110 1.23 4.20 -1.87
N ILE A 111 2.35 4.51 -1.22
CA ILE A 111 2.49 4.46 0.24
C ILE A 111 1.45 5.35 0.95
N THR A 112 0.92 4.90 2.09
CA THR A 112 -0.09 5.67 2.85
C THR A 112 0.49 6.41 4.04
N LEU A 113 1.75 6.19 4.39
CA LEU A 113 2.44 6.98 5.42
C LEU A 113 2.65 8.43 4.94
N PRO A 114 2.47 9.45 5.81
CA PRO A 114 1.97 9.42 7.19
C PRO A 114 0.45 9.79 7.29
N HIS A 115 -0.34 9.54 6.25
CA HIS A 115 -1.77 9.89 6.22
C HIS A 115 -2.64 8.96 7.07
N GLY A 116 -3.49 9.53 7.93
CA GLY A 116 -4.58 8.80 8.59
C GLY A 116 -4.52 8.93 10.11
N ARG A 117 -4.76 7.83 10.83
CA ARG A 117 -4.93 7.82 12.29
C ARG A 117 -3.65 7.94 13.13
N HIS A 118 -2.49 8.18 12.50
CA HIS A 118 -1.18 8.25 13.16
C HIS A 118 -0.89 7.04 14.09
N GLU A 119 -1.32 5.84 13.68
CA GLU A 119 -1.06 4.59 14.40
C GLU A 119 0.37 4.11 14.13
N ILE A 120 1.10 3.72 15.17
CA ILE A 120 2.47 3.19 15.10
C ILE A 120 2.66 2.10 16.16
N ASP A 121 3.39 1.04 15.82
CA ASP A 121 3.81 -0.05 16.72
C ASP A 121 5.11 0.27 17.46
N ASP A 122 5.99 1.09 16.89
CA ASP A 122 7.23 1.55 17.54
C ASP A 122 7.55 3.01 17.23
N TYR A 123 7.68 3.82 18.28
CA TYR A 123 8.14 5.22 18.21
C TYR A 123 9.63 5.36 17.83
N GLY A 124 10.43 4.30 17.92
CA GLY A 124 11.84 4.30 17.57
C GLY A 124 12.63 5.39 18.31
N ILE A 125 13.42 6.18 17.57
CA ILE A 125 14.27 7.26 18.11
C ILE A 125 13.47 8.42 18.73
N TYR A 126 12.15 8.45 18.57
CA TYR A 126 11.27 9.51 19.09
C TYR A 126 10.65 9.18 20.45
N ARG A 127 10.83 7.95 20.95
CA ARG A 127 10.21 7.45 22.19
C ARG A 127 10.37 8.40 23.37
N ASP A 128 11.59 8.90 23.57
CA ASP A 128 11.96 9.73 24.72
C ASP A 128 11.91 11.24 24.45
N LYS A 129 11.38 11.67 23.29
CA LYS A 129 11.22 13.10 23.00
C LYS A 129 10.12 13.70 23.87
N PRO A 130 10.26 14.97 24.31
CA PRO A 130 9.22 15.68 25.08
C PRO A 130 8.08 16.17 24.18
N TRP A 131 7.56 15.29 23.33
CA TRP A 131 6.50 15.55 22.34
C TRP A 131 5.24 14.77 22.71
N THR A 132 4.11 15.14 22.10
CA THR A 132 2.89 14.33 22.21
C THR A 132 3.06 13.00 21.48
N ASP A 133 2.31 11.97 21.88
CA ASP A 133 2.33 10.67 21.22
C ASP A 133 2.01 10.76 19.72
N MET A 134 1.08 11.66 19.35
CA MET A 134 0.76 11.92 17.95
C MET A 134 1.95 12.50 17.17
N GLN A 135 2.71 13.43 17.77
CA GLN A 135 3.92 13.98 17.14
C GLN A 135 5.02 12.93 17.00
N LYS A 136 5.21 12.09 18.03
CA LYS A 136 6.15 10.97 17.98
C LYS A 136 5.77 9.96 16.91
N ALA A 137 4.49 9.58 16.84
CA ALA A 137 3.97 8.66 15.84
C ALA A 137 4.16 9.22 14.43
N TYR A 138 3.77 10.47 14.19
CA TYR A 138 3.96 11.14 12.90
C TYR A 138 5.44 11.14 12.47
N ALA A 139 6.34 11.52 13.37
CA ALA A 139 7.78 11.54 13.08
C ALA A 139 8.35 10.14 12.80
N ALA A 140 7.91 9.14 13.57
CA ALA A 140 8.28 7.74 13.35
C ALA A 140 7.77 7.23 11.99
N GLN A 141 6.53 7.58 11.61
CA GLN A 141 5.96 7.24 10.30
C GLN A 141 6.76 7.86 9.16
N VAL A 142 7.13 9.14 9.26
CA VAL A 142 7.97 9.80 8.25
C VAL A 142 9.34 9.14 8.14
N THR A 143 9.96 8.78 9.27
CA THR A 143 11.27 8.10 9.27
C THR A 143 11.20 6.73 8.59
N ARG A 144 10.11 5.98 8.77
CA ARG A 144 9.92 4.70 8.10
C ARG A 144 9.76 4.80 6.59
N VAL A 145 9.29 5.93 6.08
CA VAL A 145 9.26 6.16 4.62
C VAL A 145 10.68 6.38 4.09
N ASP A 146 11.55 7.00 4.89
CA ASP A 146 12.92 7.37 4.52
C ASP A 146 13.90 6.19 4.57
N SER A 147 13.63 5.17 5.40
CA SER A 147 14.50 4.00 5.65
C SER A 147 14.10 2.75 4.86
#